data_AF-A0A3M2SXN9-F1
#
_entry.id   AF-A0A3M2SXN9-F1
#
_cell.length_a   1.000
_cell.length_b   1.000
_cell.length_c   1.000
_cell.angle_alpha   90.00
_cell.angle_beta   90.00
_cell.angle_gamma   90.00
#
_symmetry.space_group_name_H-M   'P 1'
#
loop_
_entity.id
_entity.type
_entity.pdbx_description
1 polymer ?
#
loop_
_entity_poly.entity_id
_entity_poly.type
_entity_poly.pdbx_seq_one_letter_code
_entity_poly.pdbx_strand_id
1 'polypeptide(L)'
;MSNQQTSTPSTSTHLPNHLPSPDDASTAAALELQLQDIQRLEDSNKGKNNMDQPSDWDMARELYHAELRDRAVFQADRLMAASIGWAVRADGNFLDACRAQERGAQSDHQLARRLEGLQGTAPTRASGPSQPVLPEPDDELIERLLRYGWGSGQDDEADAQAGPSSSLSSARPPQDQHPPVRTVVCEVCTEAQLFFDVSKLVCGHDYCGGCLRDLFTACLTDESLFPPRCCRQLIPLASVRGFIPEDLAVSFQGREVELTTPNRTYCSAPTCSTFIPPAQINGDRAACPACRAVTCTICKWAAHTGDCPQDTALQQLQTTAETNGWQRCFSCRRFVELDIGCNHITCRCGAQFCYVCGARWHTCICDLWNEQRLYHRAHQIAHRPANNPPRIVAGQANQPQPQPQPPVPAPAARVEAVAQELRDNDYYYCDHHWRYRPYYLDACEECGEYLNRFHFECLHCGAGACSRCRRNRL
;
A
#
# COMPACT_ATOMS: atom_id res chain seq x y z
N MET A 1 -35.08 -72.95 -7.79
CA MET A 1 -33.61 -72.79 -7.88
C MET A 1 -33.30 -71.30 -7.98
N SER A 2 -32.23 -70.88 -7.31
CA SER A 2 -31.66 -69.52 -7.25
C SER A 2 -32.02 -68.68 -6.02
N ASN A 3 -31.22 -68.94 -4.98
CA ASN A 3 -30.78 -68.15 -3.82
C ASN A 3 -31.33 -66.72 -3.63
N GLN A 4 -32.03 -66.54 -2.50
CA GLN A 4 -31.97 -65.29 -1.72
C GLN A 4 -30.88 -65.45 -0.66
N GLN A 5 -29.80 -64.68 -0.78
CA GLN A 5 -28.83 -64.48 0.30
C GLN A 5 -29.10 -63.12 0.93
N THR A 6 -29.71 -63.14 2.11
CA THR A 6 -29.75 -62.03 3.05
C THR A 6 -28.38 -61.90 3.70
N SER A 7 -27.57 -60.93 3.24
CA SER A 7 -26.32 -60.55 3.90
C SER A 7 -26.59 -59.41 4.88
N THR A 8 -26.68 -59.75 6.16
CA THR A 8 -26.58 -58.81 7.29
C THR A 8 -25.13 -58.35 7.44
N PRO A 9 -24.81 -57.05 7.51
CA PRO A 9 -23.47 -56.62 7.90
C PRO A 9 -23.37 -56.72 9.43
N SER A 10 -22.71 -57.77 9.90
CA SER A 10 -22.21 -57.88 11.27
C SER A 10 -20.96 -56.99 11.40
N THR A 11 -21.17 -55.72 11.76
CA THR A 11 -20.07 -54.80 12.12
C THR A 11 -19.74 -55.02 13.59
N SER A 12 -18.81 -55.94 13.86
CA SER A 12 -18.15 -56.02 15.16
C SER A 12 -17.21 -54.83 15.28
N THR A 13 -17.66 -53.78 15.97
CA THR A 13 -16.86 -52.61 16.34
C THR A 13 -15.81 -53.04 17.36
N HIS A 14 -14.68 -53.56 16.89
CA HIS A 14 -13.48 -53.61 17.71
C HIS A 14 -12.94 -52.18 17.76
N LEU A 15 -13.23 -51.46 18.85
CA LEU A 15 -12.46 -50.27 19.20
C LEU A 15 -10.98 -50.69 19.33
N PRO A 16 -10.06 -50.14 18.54
CA PRO A 16 -8.66 -50.21 18.87
C PRO A 16 -8.46 -49.24 20.04
N ASN A 17 -8.31 -49.81 21.24
CA ASN A 17 -7.80 -49.06 22.38
C ASN A 17 -6.38 -48.64 22.03
N HIS A 18 -6.13 -47.37 21.70
CA HIS A 18 -4.78 -46.90 21.41
C HIS A 18 -4.24 -46.02 22.53
N LEU A 19 -3.22 -46.58 23.16
CA LEU A 19 -2.37 -45.99 24.18
C LEU A 19 -1.55 -44.82 23.58
N PRO A 20 -1.16 -43.83 24.41
CA PRO A 20 -0.21 -42.79 24.02
C PRO A 20 1.06 -43.39 23.41
N SER A 21 1.79 -42.61 22.60
CA SER A 21 3.15 -42.99 22.20
C SER A 21 3.92 -43.47 23.45
N PRO A 22 4.70 -44.57 23.39
CA PRO A 22 5.43 -45.06 24.55
C PRO A 22 6.28 -43.97 25.22
N ASP A 23 6.76 -43.00 24.45
CA ASP A 23 7.53 -41.87 24.94
C ASP A 23 6.64 -40.79 25.62
N ASP A 24 5.42 -40.58 25.14
CA ASP A 24 4.47 -39.62 25.72
C ASP A 24 3.88 -40.11 27.05
N ALA A 25 3.62 -41.41 27.16
CA ALA A 25 3.22 -42.04 28.42
C ALA A 25 4.38 -42.07 29.42
N SER A 26 5.61 -42.31 28.93
CA SER A 26 6.82 -42.31 29.77
C SER A 26 7.15 -40.91 30.30
N THR A 27 7.03 -39.87 29.46
CA THR A 27 7.23 -38.47 29.87
C THR A 27 6.16 -38.00 30.86
N ALA A 28 4.90 -38.35 30.66
CA ALA A 28 3.83 -38.06 31.62
C ALA A 28 4.09 -38.74 32.98
N ALA A 29 4.48 -40.01 32.98
CA ALA A 29 4.83 -40.73 34.21
C ALA A 29 6.08 -40.15 34.90
N ALA A 30 7.09 -39.72 34.14
CA ALA A 30 8.28 -39.09 34.68
C ALA A 30 7.96 -37.76 35.38
N LEU A 31 7.15 -36.89 34.76
CA LEU A 31 6.69 -35.63 35.35
C LEU A 31 5.86 -35.88 36.62
N GLU A 32 4.98 -36.89 36.60
CA GLU A 32 4.20 -37.27 37.77
C GLU A 32 5.08 -37.72 38.94
N LEU A 33 6.10 -38.54 38.68
CA LEU A 33 7.07 -38.97 39.70
C LEU A 33 7.84 -37.78 40.29
N GLN A 34 8.28 -36.84 39.47
CA GLN A 34 8.99 -35.65 39.93
C GLN A 34 8.10 -34.73 40.78
N LEU A 35 6.83 -34.57 40.41
CA LEU A 35 5.85 -33.84 41.22
C LEU A 35 5.62 -34.52 42.58
N GLN A 36 5.51 -35.85 42.61
CA GLN A 36 5.37 -36.61 43.85
C GLN A 36 6.63 -36.50 44.73
N ASP A 37 7.82 -36.49 44.14
CA ASP A 37 9.08 -36.32 44.87
C ASP A 37 9.15 -34.94 45.55
N ILE A 38 8.74 -33.87 44.86
CA ILE A 38 8.66 -32.52 45.46
C ILE A 38 7.64 -32.48 46.59
N GLN A 39 6.46 -33.07 46.41
CA GLN A 39 5.44 -33.14 47.47
C GLN A 39 5.97 -33.88 48.71
N ARG A 40 6.71 -34.98 48.52
CA ARG A 40 7.36 -35.70 49.62
C ARG A 40 8.41 -34.84 50.35
N LEU A 41 9.12 -33.98 49.63
CA LEU A 41 10.06 -33.02 50.22
C LEU A 41 9.35 -31.88 50.96
N GLU A 42 8.19 -31.43 50.48
CA GLU A 42 7.33 -30.45 51.16
C GLU A 42 6.80 -31.03 52.48
N ASP A 43 6.28 -32.25 52.45
CA ASP A 43 5.74 -32.93 53.63
C ASP A 43 6.82 -33.23 54.68
N SER A 44 8.04 -33.53 54.25
CA SER A 44 9.18 -33.79 55.14
C SER A 44 9.74 -32.54 55.83
N ASN A 45 9.44 -31.35 55.29
CA ASN A 45 9.94 -30.06 55.78
C ASN A 45 8.89 -29.22 56.53
N LYS A 46 7.64 -29.71 56.66
CA LYS A 46 6.59 -29.10 57.51
C LYS A 46 7.02 -29.11 58.98
N GLY A 47 7.64 -28.02 59.44
CA GLY A 47 7.96 -27.76 60.85
C GLY A 47 9.40 -27.37 61.18
N LYS A 48 10.31 -27.21 60.20
CA LYS A 48 11.74 -26.91 60.46
C LYS A 48 12.21 -25.49 60.17
N ASN A 49 11.40 -24.62 59.55
CA ASN A 49 11.83 -23.28 59.14
C ASN A 49 11.03 -22.16 59.83
N ASN A 50 11.74 -21.07 60.15
CA ASN A 50 11.23 -19.88 60.84
C ASN A 50 10.36 -19.04 59.88
N MET A 51 9.17 -18.63 60.31
CA MET A 51 8.04 -18.22 59.45
C MET A 51 8.18 -16.89 58.69
N ASP A 52 9.24 -16.10 58.92
CA ASP A 52 9.26 -14.70 58.45
C ASP A 52 10.12 -14.43 57.20
N GLN A 53 10.95 -15.38 56.73
CA GLN A 53 11.64 -15.29 55.42
C GLN A 53 11.83 -16.67 54.79
N PRO A 54 11.28 -16.95 53.58
CA PRO A 54 11.55 -18.20 52.88
C PRO A 54 13.04 -18.28 52.51
N SER A 55 13.66 -19.43 52.77
CA SER A 55 15.05 -19.67 52.36
C SER A 55 15.16 -19.66 50.83
N ASP A 56 16.32 -19.32 50.28
CA ASP A 56 16.61 -19.46 48.84
C ASP A 56 16.28 -20.89 48.32
N TRP A 57 16.43 -21.91 49.17
CA TRP A 57 16.03 -23.29 48.87
C TRP A 57 14.51 -23.48 48.79
N ASP A 58 13.74 -22.79 49.63
CA ASP A 58 12.27 -22.83 49.59
C ASP A 58 11.75 -22.14 48.32
N MET A 59 12.35 -21.00 47.95
CA MET A 59 12.06 -20.30 46.70
C MET A 59 12.42 -21.13 45.46
N ALA A 60 13.61 -21.73 45.43
CA ALA A 60 14.04 -22.59 44.32
C ALA A 60 13.13 -23.82 44.15
N ARG A 61 12.70 -24.43 45.26
CA ARG A 61 11.74 -25.54 45.24
C ARG A 61 10.38 -25.09 44.71
N GLU A 62 9.88 -23.93 45.13
CA GLU A 62 8.59 -23.40 44.67
C GLU A 62 8.60 -23.11 43.17
N LEU A 63 9.67 -22.50 42.66
CA LEU A 63 9.86 -22.27 41.22
C LEU A 63 9.93 -23.57 40.43
N TYR A 64 10.68 -24.56 40.91
CA TYR A 64 10.79 -25.86 40.26
C TYR A 64 9.47 -26.64 40.28
N HIS A 65 8.69 -26.53 41.37
CA HIS A 65 7.35 -27.10 41.45
C HIS A 65 6.39 -26.44 40.45
N ALA A 66 6.44 -25.12 40.30
CA ALA A 66 5.64 -24.41 39.30
C ALA A 66 6.01 -24.83 37.86
N GLU A 67 7.30 -24.92 37.55
CA GLU A 67 7.80 -25.36 36.24
C GLU A 67 7.35 -26.78 35.88
N LEU A 68 7.39 -27.72 36.83
CA LEU A 68 6.92 -29.09 36.60
C LEU A 68 5.40 -29.16 36.40
N ARG A 69 4.62 -28.33 37.09
CA ARG A 69 3.16 -28.25 36.87
C ARG A 69 2.85 -27.71 35.48
N ASP A 70 3.53 -26.65 35.06
CA ASP A 70 3.35 -26.08 33.72
C ASP A 70 3.70 -27.10 32.63
N ARG A 71 4.80 -27.84 32.80
CA ARG A 71 5.18 -28.95 31.91
C ARG A 71 4.14 -30.07 31.89
N ALA A 72 3.57 -30.43 33.05
CA ALA A 72 2.54 -31.46 33.13
C ALA A 72 1.24 -31.03 32.42
N VAL A 73 0.81 -29.76 32.58
CA VAL A 73 -0.33 -29.19 31.86
C VAL A 73 -0.09 -29.20 30.36
N PHE A 74 1.08 -28.72 29.91
CA PHE A 74 1.45 -28.71 28.50
C PHE A 74 1.42 -30.13 27.88
N GLN A 75 1.93 -31.12 28.61
CA GLN A 75 1.91 -32.52 28.16
C GLN A 75 0.49 -33.08 28.08
N ALA A 76 -0.38 -32.76 29.05
CA ALA A 76 -1.78 -33.15 29.03
C ALA A 76 -2.55 -32.51 27.85
N ASP A 77 -2.33 -31.23 27.60
CA ASP A 77 -2.92 -30.51 26.47
C ASP A 77 -2.47 -31.11 25.13
N ARG A 78 -1.18 -31.46 25.00
CA ARG A 78 -0.64 -32.13 23.81
C ARG A 78 -1.30 -33.50 23.57
N LEU A 79 -1.46 -34.32 24.61
CA LEU A 79 -2.15 -35.61 24.53
C LEU A 79 -3.63 -35.44 24.14
N MET A 80 -4.31 -34.45 24.71
CA MET A 80 -5.69 -34.13 24.38
C MET A 80 -5.81 -33.67 22.92
N ALA A 81 -4.92 -32.80 22.46
CA ALA A 81 -4.88 -32.31 21.09
C ALA A 81 -4.60 -33.42 20.07
N ALA A 82 -3.72 -34.36 20.40
CA ALA A 82 -3.46 -35.54 19.58
C ALA A 82 -4.69 -36.46 19.50
N SER A 83 -5.37 -36.68 20.63
CA SER A 83 -6.61 -37.46 20.70
C SER A 83 -7.73 -36.85 19.84
N ILE A 84 -7.93 -35.52 19.94
CA ILE A 84 -8.89 -34.79 19.11
C ILE A 84 -8.53 -34.92 17.62
N GLY A 85 -7.26 -34.73 17.26
CA GLY A 85 -6.80 -34.87 15.88
C GLY A 85 -7.05 -36.27 15.31
N TRP A 86 -6.86 -37.31 16.12
CA TRP A 86 -7.16 -38.68 15.71
C TRP A 86 -8.67 -38.92 15.54
N ALA A 87 -9.49 -38.46 16.49
CA ALA A 87 -10.95 -38.60 16.41
C ALA A 87 -11.50 -37.92 15.14
N VAL A 88 -11.04 -36.71 14.83
CA VAL A 88 -11.41 -36.00 13.60
C VAL A 88 -11.02 -36.79 12.36
N ARG A 89 -9.83 -37.41 12.33
CA ARG A 89 -9.38 -38.20 11.18
C ARG A 89 -10.16 -39.50 11.03
N ALA A 90 -10.36 -40.23 12.13
CA ALA A 90 -11.06 -41.51 12.14
C ALA A 90 -12.53 -41.33 11.73
N ASP A 91 -13.17 -40.31 12.29
CA ASP A 91 -14.61 -40.07 12.10
C ASP A 91 -14.91 -39.21 10.88
N GLY A 92 -13.92 -38.52 10.29
CA GLY A 92 -14.11 -37.57 9.20
C GLY A 92 -14.88 -38.13 8.01
N ASN A 93 -14.45 -39.29 7.49
CA ASN A 93 -15.12 -39.96 6.37
C ASN A 93 -16.59 -40.32 6.69
N PHE A 94 -16.86 -40.73 7.93
CA PHE A 94 -18.20 -41.06 8.38
C PHE A 94 -19.08 -39.81 8.51
N LEU A 95 -18.55 -38.74 9.11
CA LEU A 95 -19.24 -37.46 9.24
C LEU A 95 -19.58 -36.85 7.88
N ASP A 96 -18.69 -36.96 6.89
CA ASP A 96 -18.94 -36.47 5.53
C ASP A 96 -20.01 -37.29 4.81
N ALA A 97 -20.02 -38.61 5.00
CA ALA A 97 -21.09 -39.46 4.49
C ALA A 97 -22.44 -39.10 5.11
N CYS A 98 -22.50 -38.88 6.44
CA CYS A 98 -23.70 -38.42 7.13
C CYS A 98 -24.18 -37.06 6.62
N ARG A 99 -23.27 -36.09 6.45
CA ARG A 99 -23.58 -34.76 5.90
C ARG A 99 -24.12 -34.86 4.47
N ALA A 100 -23.56 -35.73 3.64
CA ALA A 100 -24.06 -35.93 2.28
C ALA A 100 -25.48 -36.51 2.28
N GLN A 101 -25.76 -37.47 3.16
CA GLN A 101 -27.09 -38.05 3.33
C GLN A 101 -28.11 -37.01 3.81
N GLU A 102 -27.76 -36.17 4.78
CA GLU A 102 -28.64 -35.08 5.26
C GLU A 102 -28.94 -34.05 4.16
N ARG A 103 -27.94 -33.65 3.37
CA ARG A 103 -28.16 -32.75 2.22
C ARG A 103 -29.12 -33.37 1.21
N GLY A 104 -28.97 -34.67 0.94
CA GLY A 104 -29.92 -35.44 0.12
C GLY A 104 -31.34 -35.37 0.67
N ALA A 105 -31.52 -35.71 1.94
CA ALA A 105 -32.82 -35.69 2.61
C ALA A 105 -33.45 -34.28 2.64
N GLN A 106 -32.65 -33.22 2.82
CA GLN A 106 -33.12 -31.84 2.76
C GLN A 106 -33.59 -31.45 1.36
N SER A 107 -32.84 -31.86 0.33
CA SER A 107 -33.22 -31.63 -1.07
C SER A 107 -34.53 -32.35 -1.41
N ASP A 108 -34.65 -33.61 -1.00
CA ASP A 108 -35.85 -34.42 -1.22
C ASP A 108 -37.06 -33.85 -0.50
N HIS A 109 -36.88 -33.39 0.75
CA HIS A 109 -37.93 -32.72 1.50
C HIS A 109 -38.38 -31.42 0.83
N GLN A 110 -37.45 -30.61 0.33
CA GLN A 110 -37.78 -29.40 -0.43
C GLN A 110 -38.52 -29.71 -1.72
N LEU A 111 -38.12 -30.77 -2.43
CA LEU A 111 -38.80 -31.23 -3.65
C LEU A 111 -40.23 -31.71 -3.34
N ALA A 112 -40.41 -32.52 -2.30
CA ALA A 112 -41.72 -32.99 -1.88
C ALA A 112 -42.68 -31.84 -1.54
N ARG A 113 -42.19 -30.82 -0.80
CA ARG A 113 -42.99 -29.60 -0.51
C ARG A 113 -43.37 -28.81 -1.76
N ARG A 114 -42.56 -28.83 -2.81
CA ARG A 114 -42.90 -28.22 -4.12
C ARG A 114 -43.96 -29.02 -4.86
N LEU A 115 -43.91 -30.35 -4.80
CA LEU A 115 -44.87 -31.24 -5.48
C LEU A 115 -46.26 -31.21 -4.84
N GLU A 116 -46.35 -31.04 -3.51
CA GLU A 116 -47.63 -30.92 -2.79
C GLU A 116 -48.34 -29.55 -2.98
N GLY A 117 -47.80 -28.65 -3.81
CA GLY A 117 -48.41 -27.34 -4.07
C GLY A 117 -48.41 -26.38 -2.88
N LEU A 118 -47.66 -26.70 -1.82
CA LEU A 118 -47.62 -25.95 -0.55
C LEU A 118 -46.65 -24.75 -0.57
N GLN A 119 -46.08 -24.37 -1.71
CA GLN A 119 -45.33 -23.11 -1.87
C GLN A 119 -45.70 -22.37 -3.16
N GLY A 120 -46.51 -21.32 -3.00
CA GLY A 120 -46.51 -20.17 -3.89
C GLY A 120 -45.25 -19.33 -3.66
N THR A 121 -44.62 -18.93 -4.76
CA THR A 121 -43.42 -18.08 -4.87
C THR A 121 -42.14 -18.67 -4.28
N ALA A 122 -41.14 -18.81 -5.16
CA ALA A 122 -39.83 -19.37 -4.90
C ALA A 122 -39.16 -18.75 -3.66
N PRO A 123 -38.41 -19.55 -2.86
CA PRO A 123 -37.40 -18.93 -2.03
C PRO A 123 -36.34 -18.39 -3.00
N THR A 124 -36.22 -17.07 -3.06
CA THR A 124 -34.97 -16.40 -3.40
C THR A 124 -33.85 -17.21 -2.77
N ARG A 125 -32.85 -17.60 -3.58
CA ARG A 125 -31.58 -18.11 -3.06
C ARG A 125 -31.15 -17.13 -1.97
N ALA A 126 -31.40 -17.48 -0.71
CA ALA A 126 -30.64 -16.94 0.38
C ALA A 126 -29.26 -17.55 0.16
N SER A 127 -28.46 -16.84 -0.62
CA SER A 127 -27.04 -16.83 -0.47
C SER A 127 -26.81 -16.51 1.01
N GLY A 128 -26.82 -17.53 1.86
CA GLY A 128 -26.11 -17.46 3.12
C GLY A 128 -24.71 -16.97 2.79
N PRO A 129 -24.07 -16.19 3.69
CA PRO A 129 -22.74 -15.66 3.42
C PRO A 129 -21.93 -16.83 2.91
N SER A 130 -21.45 -16.70 1.67
CA SER A 130 -20.50 -17.63 1.10
C SER A 130 -19.37 -17.68 2.11
N GLN A 131 -19.36 -18.71 2.95
CA GLN A 131 -18.20 -18.99 3.77
C GLN A 131 -17.04 -19.01 2.78
N PRO A 132 -15.95 -18.28 3.05
CA PRO A 132 -14.76 -18.46 2.26
C PRO A 132 -14.48 -19.96 2.29
N VAL A 133 -14.64 -20.61 1.13
CA VAL A 133 -14.13 -21.94 0.91
C VAL A 133 -12.63 -21.71 0.94
N LEU A 134 -12.06 -21.81 2.14
CA LEU A 134 -10.64 -21.95 2.31
C LEU A 134 -10.26 -23.16 1.43
N PRO A 135 -9.24 -23.06 0.60
CA PRO A 135 -8.76 -24.21 -0.15
C PRO A 135 -8.54 -25.33 0.87
N GLU A 136 -9.20 -26.47 0.66
CA GLU A 136 -8.95 -27.69 1.43
C GLU A 136 -7.43 -27.86 1.48
N PRO A 137 -6.82 -27.90 2.68
CA PRO A 137 -5.38 -28.08 2.78
C PRO A 137 -5.03 -29.36 2.03
N ASP A 138 -4.06 -29.28 1.11
CA ASP A 138 -3.63 -30.45 0.36
C ASP A 138 -3.05 -31.49 1.34
N ASP A 139 -3.16 -32.77 0.97
CA ASP A 139 -2.64 -33.88 1.79
C ASP A 139 -1.16 -33.67 2.17
N GLU A 140 -0.42 -32.92 1.33
CA GLU A 140 0.97 -32.53 1.54
C GLU A 140 1.13 -31.47 2.66
N LEU A 141 0.32 -30.42 2.71
CA LEU A 141 0.31 -29.45 3.82
C LEU A 141 -0.15 -30.11 5.12
N ILE A 142 -1.13 -31.02 5.05
CA ILE A 142 -1.57 -31.80 6.21
C ILE A 142 -0.41 -32.68 6.71
N GLU A 143 0.32 -33.35 5.82
CA GLU A 143 1.49 -34.15 6.19
C GLU A 143 2.62 -33.30 6.80
N ARG A 144 2.87 -32.11 6.23
CA ARG A 144 3.83 -31.13 6.78
C ARG A 144 3.44 -30.73 8.20
N LEU A 145 2.18 -30.33 8.42
CA LEU A 145 1.68 -29.89 9.72
C LEU A 145 1.73 -31.00 10.79
N LEU A 146 1.50 -32.25 10.41
CA LEU A 146 1.58 -33.39 11.33
C LEU A 146 3.02 -33.68 11.79
N ARG A 147 4.01 -33.46 10.91
CA ARG A 147 5.44 -33.67 11.21
C ARG A 147 6.11 -32.49 11.94
N TYR A 148 5.60 -31.26 11.80
CA TYR A 148 6.06 -30.08 12.55
C TYR A 148 5.69 -30.07 14.05
N GLY A 149 5.26 -31.20 14.62
CA GLY A 149 5.14 -31.35 16.07
C GLY A 149 3.73 -31.33 16.66
N TRP A 150 2.65 -31.47 15.86
CA TRP A 150 1.36 -31.91 16.42
C TRP A 150 1.33 -33.44 16.68
N GLY A 151 2.42 -34.16 16.37
CA GLY A 151 2.48 -35.62 16.55
C GLY A 151 3.87 -36.24 16.81
N SER A 152 4.96 -35.49 16.90
CA SER A 152 6.28 -36.04 17.26
C SER A 152 7.17 -34.91 17.79
N GLY A 153 7.39 -34.89 19.11
CA GLY A 153 8.53 -34.18 19.68
C GLY A 153 9.72 -35.12 19.68
N GLN A 154 10.77 -34.79 18.94
CA GLN A 154 12.10 -35.36 19.11
C GLN A 154 13.09 -34.19 18.97
N ASP A 155 13.40 -33.61 20.12
CA ASP A 155 14.75 -33.40 20.67
C ASP A 155 15.90 -33.36 19.65
N ASP A 156 16.33 -32.14 19.29
CA ASP A 156 17.72 -31.87 18.97
C ASP A 156 18.42 -31.33 20.23
N GLU A 157 18.94 -32.21 21.08
CA GLU A 157 20.07 -31.90 21.95
C GLU A 157 21.09 -33.05 21.95
N ALA A 158 22.24 -32.76 21.35
CA ALA A 158 23.41 -33.63 21.35
C ALA A 158 24.30 -33.35 22.57
N ASP A 159 24.57 -34.44 23.32
CA ASP A 159 25.76 -34.79 24.10
C ASP A 159 26.27 -33.91 25.27
N ALA A 160 26.32 -34.51 26.48
CA ALA A 160 27.60 -34.92 27.11
C ALA A 160 27.44 -35.72 28.45
N GLN A 161 27.92 -36.97 28.42
CA GLN A 161 28.72 -37.69 29.45
C GLN A 161 28.15 -38.10 30.85
N ALA A 162 27.95 -39.42 31.05
CA ALA A 162 28.92 -40.37 31.67
C ALA A 162 28.32 -41.48 32.61
N GLY A 163 28.13 -42.70 32.05
CA GLY A 163 28.39 -44.05 32.62
C GLY A 163 27.61 -44.62 33.85
N PRO A 164 27.75 -45.93 34.20
CA PRO A 164 28.06 -47.11 33.37
C PRO A 164 27.04 -48.29 33.51
N SER A 165 27.07 -49.17 32.51
CA SER A 165 26.79 -50.62 32.49
C SER A 165 25.62 -51.24 33.27
N SER A 166 24.74 -51.95 32.55
CA SER A 166 24.33 -53.32 32.88
C SER A 166 23.69 -54.00 31.67
N SER A 167 24.31 -55.09 31.25
CA SER A 167 23.90 -56.05 30.23
C SER A 167 22.55 -56.70 30.53
N LEU A 168 21.68 -56.79 29.52
CA LEU A 168 20.79 -57.93 29.27
C LEU A 168 20.18 -57.82 27.87
N SER A 169 20.72 -58.63 26.97
CA SER A 169 20.16 -58.91 25.66
C SER A 169 18.79 -59.57 25.82
N SER A 170 17.76 -58.98 25.22
CA SER A 170 16.58 -59.71 24.78
C SER A 170 16.23 -59.21 23.39
N ALA A 171 16.36 -60.11 22.42
CA ALA A 171 16.08 -59.88 21.02
C ALA A 171 14.60 -59.48 20.84
N ARG A 172 14.37 -58.21 20.52
CA ARG A 172 13.09 -57.71 20.00
C ARG A 172 13.15 -57.81 18.47
N PRO A 173 12.14 -58.35 17.78
CA PRO A 173 12.14 -58.36 16.32
C PRO A 173 12.09 -56.91 15.79
N PRO A 174 12.74 -56.59 14.66
CA PRO A 174 12.69 -55.25 14.11
C PRO A 174 11.28 -54.97 13.59
N GLN A 175 10.53 -54.15 14.31
CA GLN A 175 9.30 -53.52 13.83
C GLN A 175 9.59 -52.04 13.56
N ASP A 176 10.51 -51.77 12.63
CA ASP A 176 10.64 -50.46 12.00
C ASP A 176 10.06 -50.55 10.60
N GLN A 177 8.77 -50.23 10.48
CA GLN A 177 8.20 -49.75 9.23
C GLN A 177 7.56 -48.38 9.50
N HIS A 178 8.39 -47.42 9.94
CA HIS A 178 8.10 -46.04 9.59
C HIS A 178 8.16 -45.94 8.06
N PRO A 179 7.13 -45.38 7.39
CA PRO A 179 7.20 -45.15 5.96
C PRO A 179 8.44 -44.32 5.64
N PRO A 180 9.20 -44.65 4.58
CA PRO A 180 10.45 -43.97 4.27
C PRO A 180 10.20 -42.48 4.15
N VAL A 181 10.91 -41.68 4.95
CA VAL A 181 10.80 -40.23 4.90
C VAL A 181 11.29 -39.76 3.54
N ARG A 182 10.40 -39.12 2.79
CA ARG A 182 10.71 -38.64 1.44
C ARG A 182 11.71 -37.49 1.53
N THR A 183 12.82 -37.60 0.80
CA THR A 183 13.83 -36.55 0.71
C THR A 183 13.81 -35.89 -0.68
N VAL A 184 14.16 -34.61 -0.72
CA VAL A 184 14.27 -33.78 -1.94
C VAL A 184 15.63 -33.09 -1.91
N VAL A 185 16.29 -32.98 -3.06
CA VAL A 185 17.60 -32.33 -3.16
C VAL A 185 17.41 -30.83 -3.40
N CYS A 186 18.09 -29.99 -2.62
CA CYS A 186 18.06 -28.54 -2.79
C CYS A 186 18.93 -28.11 -3.97
N GLU A 187 18.44 -27.20 -4.82
CA GLU A 187 19.17 -26.72 -6.01
C GLU A 187 20.39 -25.86 -5.66
N VAL A 188 20.41 -25.24 -4.48
CA VAL A 188 21.47 -24.30 -4.08
C VAL A 188 22.61 -24.99 -3.35
N CYS A 189 22.32 -25.70 -2.26
CA CYS A 189 23.35 -26.40 -1.48
C CYS A 189 23.64 -27.82 -2.01
N THR A 190 22.81 -28.36 -2.90
CA THR A 190 22.92 -29.74 -3.45
C THR A 190 22.80 -30.85 -2.41
N GLU A 191 22.34 -30.52 -1.20
CA GLU A 191 22.13 -31.47 -0.11
C GLU A 191 20.71 -32.06 -0.14
N ALA A 192 20.58 -33.31 0.33
CA ALA A 192 19.29 -33.96 0.51
C ALA A 192 18.61 -33.45 1.78
N GLN A 193 17.39 -32.97 1.63
CA GLN A 193 16.61 -32.34 2.68
C GLN A 193 15.27 -33.07 2.81
N LEU A 194 14.66 -32.98 3.99
CA LEU A 194 13.34 -33.56 4.22
C LEU A 194 12.32 -32.78 3.37
N PHE A 195 11.35 -33.47 2.75
CA PHE A 195 10.42 -32.83 1.81
C PHE A 195 9.67 -31.62 2.41
N PHE A 196 9.45 -31.61 3.73
CA PHE A 196 8.76 -30.52 4.43
C PHE A 196 9.64 -29.29 4.69
N ASP A 197 10.97 -29.46 4.67
CA ASP A 197 11.96 -28.39 4.82
C ASP A 197 12.38 -27.77 3.48
N VAL A 198 11.66 -28.12 2.42
CA VAL A 198 11.89 -27.67 1.05
C VAL A 198 10.66 -26.92 0.54
N SER A 199 10.91 -25.80 -0.14
CA SER A 199 9.90 -25.06 -0.89
C SER A 199 10.11 -25.26 -2.37
N LYS A 200 9.07 -25.68 -3.07
CA LYS A 200 9.05 -25.67 -4.53
C LYS A 200 8.71 -24.27 -5.05
N LEU A 201 9.60 -23.68 -5.81
CA LEU A 201 9.42 -22.35 -6.39
C LEU A 201 8.57 -22.39 -7.66
N VAL A 202 8.07 -21.22 -8.09
CA VAL A 202 7.25 -21.06 -9.31
C VAL A 202 7.98 -21.54 -10.56
N CYS A 203 9.30 -21.38 -10.61
CA CYS A 203 10.14 -21.86 -11.71
C CYS A 203 10.32 -23.39 -11.73
N GLY A 204 9.85 -24.10 -10.69
CA GLY A 204 9.93 -25.54 -10.55
C GLY A 204 11.13 -26.07 -9.77
N HIS A 205 12.07 -25.20 -9.37
CA HIS A 205 13.22 -25.59 -8.54
C HIS A 205 12.87 -25.70 -7.06
N ASP A 206 13.57 -26.61 -6.39
CA ASP A 206 13.39 -26.95 -4.98
C ASP A 206 14.48 -26.30 -4.12
N TYR A 207 14.08 -25.53 -3.12
CA TYR A 207 14.99 -24.79 -2.23
C TYR A 207 14.74 -25.17 -0.78
N CYS A 208 15.78 -25.51 -0.04
CA CYS A 208 15.66 -25.73 1.39
C CYS A 208 15.45 -24.42 2.17
N GLY A 209 14.85 -24.52 3.35
CA GLY A 209 14.61 -23.36 4.21
C GLY A 209 15.89 -22.59 4.58
N GLY A 210 17.03 -23.29 4.76
CA GLY A 210 18.33 -22.68 5.01
C GLY A 210 18.77 -21.75 3.88
N CYS A 211 18.84 -22.27 2.66
CA CYS A 211 19.22 -21.47 1.48
C CYS A 211 18.25 -20.33 1.19
N LEU A 212 16.96 -20.48 1.50
CA LEU A 212 15.99 -19.38 1.40
C LEU A 212 16.28 -18.28 2.42
N ARG A 213 16.55 -18.62 3.69
CA ARG A 213 16.93 -17.63 4.70
C ARG A 213 18.20 -16.89 4.31
N ASP A 214 19.21 -17.61 3.83
CA ASP A 214 20.47 -17.01 3.38
C ASP A 214 20.26 -16.06 2.21
N LEU A 215 19.45 -16.46 1.22
CA LEU A 215 19.12 -15.60 0.07
C LEU A 215 18.41 -14.31 0.50
N PHE A 216 17.39 -14.42 1.35
CA PHE A 216 16.65 -13.24 1.84
C PHE A 216 17.53 -12.33 2.71
N THR A 217 18.42 -12.91 3.52
CA THR A 217 19.39 -12.17 4.33
C THR A 217 20.40 -11.46 3.43
N ALA A 218 20.93 -12.13 2.40
CA ALA A 218 21.86 -11.55 1.45
C ALA A 218 21.22 -10.40 0.64
N CYS A 219 19.91 -10.46 0.35
CA CYS A 219 19.19 -9.35 -0.28
C CYS A 219 19.13 -8.09 0.59
N LEU A 220 19.32 -8.18 1.91
CA LEU A 220 19.40 -7.01 2.78
C LEU A 220 20.76 -6.33 2.70
N THR A 221 21.83 -7.08 2.49
CA THR A 221 23.20 -6.56 2.47
C THR A 221 23.66 -6.20 1.07
N ASP A 222 23.31 -6.99 0.07
CA ASP A 222 23.69 -6.81 -1.33
C ASP A 222 22.47 -6.44 -2.19
N GLU A 223 22.44 -5.19 -2.65
CA GLU A 223 21.37 -4.68 -3.51
C GLU A 223 21.30 -5.38 -4.88
N SER A 224 22.39 -6.00 -5.35
CA SER A 224 22.42 -6.70 -6.64
C SER A 224 21.61 -7.99 -6.65
N LEU A 225 21.41 -8.58 -5.47
CA LEU A 225 20.59 -9.76 -5.26
C LEU A 225 19.11 -9.42 -5.07
N PHE A 226 18.80 -8.13 -4.87
CA PHE A 226 17.43 -7.68 -4.69
C PHE A 226 16.75 -7.37 -6.04
N PRO A 227 15.48 -7.75 -6.22
CA PRO A 227 14.67 -8.62 -5.36
C PRO A 227 15.07 -10.10 -5.52
N PRO A 228 14.77 -10.97 -4.52
CA PRO A 228 15.12 -12.38 -4.54
C PRO A 228 14.48 -13.08 -5.74
N ARG A 229 15.31 -13.78 -6.52
CA ARG A 229 14.92 -14.42 -7.77
C ARG A 229 15.51 -15.82 -7.91
N CYS A 230 14.78 -16.68 -8.60
CA CYS A 230 15.29 -17.92 -9.18
C CYS A 230 14.89 -17.96 -10.65
N CYS A 231 15.80 -18.33 -11.56
CA CYS A 231 15.54 -18.33 -13.01
C CYS A 231 14.98 -17.00 -13.56
N ARG A 232 15.37 -15.87 -12.97
CA ARG A 232 14.83 -14.52 -13.24
C ARG A 232 13.37 -14.29 -12.80
N GLN A 233 12.71 -15.30 -12.26
CA GLN A 233 11.39 -15.18 -11.65
C GLN A 233 11.53 -14.73 -10.19
N LEU A 234 10.64 -13.84 -9.76
CA LEU A 234 10.61 -13.36 -8.38
C LEU A 234 10.22 -14.51 -7.44
N ILE A 235 10.82 -14.51 -6.25
CA ILE A 235 10.41 -15.38 -5.15
C ILE A 235 9.64 -14.49 -4.15
N PRO A 236 8.28 -14.51 -4.17
CA PRO A 236 7.51 -13.71 -3.23
C PRO A 236 7.77 -14.16 -1.78
N LEU A 237 7.96 -13.21 -0.85
CA LEU A 237 8.10 -13.54 0.58
C LEU A 237 6.93 -14.39 1.09
N ALA A 238 5.72 -14.13 0.59
CA ALA A 238 4.51 -14.88 0.95
C ALA A 238 4.60 -16.37 0.61
N SER A 239 5.24 -16.77 -0.50
CA SER A 239 5.33 -18.18 -0.90
C SER A 239 6.33 -18.98 -0.06
N VAL A 240 7.27 -18.31 0.61
CA VAL A 240 8.32 -18.94 1.43
C VAL A 240 8.21 -18.57 2.90
N ARG A 241 7.12 -17.92 3.32
CA ARG A 241 6.95 -17.33 4.65
C ARG A 241 7.21 -18.33 5.78
N GLY A 242 6.85 -19.60 5.62
CA GLY A 242 7.06 -20.65 6.63
C GLY A 242 8.54 -20.94 6.96
N PHE A 243 9.47 -20.59 6.05
CA PHE A 243 10.91 -20.82 6.24
C PHE A 243 11.68 -19.59 6.72
N ILE A 244 11.06 -18.42 6.62
CA ILE A 244 11.66 -17.12 6.94
C ILE A 244 11.26 -16.71 8.36
N PRO A 245 12.21 -16.44 9.26
CA PRO A 245 11.91 -15.89 10.59
C PRO A 245 11.15 -14.55 10.52
N GLU A 246 10.34 -14.24 11.53
CA GLU A 246 9.51 -13.00 11.55
C GLU A 246 10.37 -11.73 11.53
N ASP A 247 11.46 -11.70 12.28
CA ASP A 247 12.42 -10.60 12.30
C ASP A 247 13.06 -10.37 10.91
N LEU A 248 13.42 -11.44 10.20
CA LEU A 248 13.93 -11.36 8.84
C LEU A 248 12.85 -10.88 7.86
N ALA A 249 11.62 -11.38 7.98
CA ALA A 249 10.49 -10.99 7.15
C ALA A 249 10.17 -9.49 7.30
N VAL A 250 10.09 -8.98 8.53
CA VAL A 250 9.87 -7.56 8.83
C VAL A 250 11.00 -6.69 8.29
N SER A 251 12.25 -7.11 8.50
CA SER A 251 13.42 -6.40 7.99
C SER A 251 13.42 -6.33 6.46
N PHE A 252 13.09 -7.44 5.80
CA PHE A 252 12.97 -7.51 4.34
C PHE A 252 11.86 -6.62 3.80
N GLN A 253 10.68 -6.61 4.40
CA GLN A 253 9.58 -5.72 3.99
C GLN A 253 9.96 -4.24 4.14
N GLY A 254 10.64 -3.87 5.24
CA GLY A 254 11.14 -2.51 5.44
C GLY A 254 12.15 -2.10 4.37
N ARG A 255 13.09 -3.01 4.06
CA ARG A 255 14.12 -2.82 3.02
C ARG A 255 13.52 -2.83 1.61
N GLU A 256 12.46 -3.59 1.36
CA GLU A 256 11.80 -3.70 0.07
C GLU A 256 11.24 -2.35 -0.37
N VAL A 257 10.60 -1.60 0.53
CA VAL A 257 10.12 -0.23 0.21
C VAL A 257 11.29 0.68 -0.14
N GLU A 258 12.38 0.62 0.62
CA GLU A 258 13.60 1.39 0.35
C GLU A 258 14.20 1.05 -1.02
N LEU A 259 14.43 -0.24 -1.27
CA LEU A 259 15.15 -0.71 -2.45
C LEU A 259 14.34 -0.56 -3.74
N THR A 260 13.01 -0.66 -3.66
CA THR A 260 12.10 -0.42 -4.79
C THR A 260 11.81 1.07 -5.03
N THR A 261 12.06 1.95 -4.07
CA THR A 261 11.82 3.39 -4.23
C THR A 261 12.85 4.00 -5.20
N PRO A 262 12.42 4.57 -6.34
CA PRO A 262 13.32 5.31 -7.22
C PRO A 262 13.77 6.63 -6.56
N ASN A 263 15.02 7.05 -6.78
CA ASN A 263 15.60 8.28 -6.23
C ASN A 263 15.45 8.42 -4.71
N ARG A 264 15.84 7.36 -3.98
CA ARG A 264 15.80 7.23 -2.51
C ARG A 264 16.30 8.51 -1.82
N THR A 265 15.64 8.87 -0.73
CA THR A 265 16.01 10.02 0.09
C THR A 265 16.31 9.54 1.49
N TYR A 266 17.51 9.86 1.96
CA TYR A 266 17.97 9.55 3.31
C TYR A 266 18.01 10.83 4.14
N CYS A 267 17.86 10.69 5.45
CA CYS A 267 18.00 11.81 6.36
C CYS A 267 19.40 12.43 6.24
N SER A 268 19.44 13.73 6.00
CA SER A 268 20.67 14.52 5.90
C SER A 268 21.42 14.67 7.22
N ALA A 269 20.83 14.28 8.34
CA ALA A 269 21.51 14.29 9.63
C ALA A 269 22.52 13.12 9.68
N PRO A 270 23.84 13.37 9.82
CA PRO A 270 24.86 12.33 9.68
C PRO A 270 24.70 11.17 10.67
N THR A 271 24.20 11.46 11.86
CA THR A 271 23.96 10.47 12.93
C THR A 271 22.70 9.64 12.74
N CYS A 272 21.81 10.03 11.82
CA CYS A 272 20.52 9.37 11.59
C CYS A 272 20.56 8.55 10.31
N SER A 273 20.85 9.19 9.16
CA SER A 273 20.95 8.56 7.83
C SER A 273 19.80 7.60 7.48
N THR A 274 18.66 7.71 8.15
CA THR A 274 17.52 6.79 8.00
C THR A 274 16.84 7.07 6.67
N PHE A 275 16.45 6.01 5.95
CA PHE A 275 15.63 6.13 4.75
C PHE A 275 14.30 6.83 5.06
N ILE A 276 13.90 7.78 4.21
CA ILE A 276 12.65 8.52 4.35
C ILE A 276 11.65 7.99 3.30
N PRO A 277 10.58 7.31 3.72
CA PRO A 277 9.58 6.78 2.79
C PRO A 277 8.88 7.87 1.97
N PRO A 278 8.41 7.58 0.74
CA PRO A 278 7.70 8.56 -0.09
C PRO A 278 6.50 9.22 0.59
N ALA A 279 5.81 8.52 1.49
CA ALA A 279 4.68 9.07 2.25
C ALA A 279 5.06 10.24 3.19
N GLN A 280 6.35 10.39 3.52
CA GLN A 280 6.87 11.48 4.36
C GLN A 280 7.51 12.60 3.53
N ILE A 281 7.29 12.58 2.21
CA ILE A 281 7.81 13.58 1.27
C ILE A 281 6.67 14.51 0.83
N ASN A 282 6.84 15.80 1.05
CA ASN A 282 5.92 16.86 0.62
C ASN A 282 6.67 17.84 -0.28
N GLY A 283 6.51 17.68 -1.60
CA GLY A 283 7.27 18.44 -2.60
C GLY A 283 8.78 18.22 -2.43
N ASP A 284 9.53 19.30 -2.26
CA ASP A 284 10.99 19.24 -2.18
C ASP A 284 11.52 18.95 -0.77
N ARG A 285 10.64 18.58 0.17
CA ARG A 285 10.95 18.42 1.59
C ARG A 285 10.54 17.03 2.09
N ALA A 286 11.50 16.31 2.62
CA ALA A 286 11.34 14.99 3.23
C ALA A 286 11.52 15.09 4.75
N ALA A 287 10.50 14.72 5.52
CA ALA A 287 10.56 14.72 6.98
C ALA A 287 11.02 13.36 7.49
N CYS A 288 12.11 13.33 8.26
CA CYS A 288 12.64 12.08 8.79
C CYS A 288 11.72 11.51 9.89
N PRO A 289 11.26 10.25 9.79
CA PRO A 289 10.42 9.63 10.81
C PRO A 289 11.15 9.39 12.15
N ALA A 290 12.48 9.23 12.11
CA ALA A 290 13.28 8.91 13.30
C ALA A 290 13.67 10.17 14.11
N CYS A 291 14.26 11.18 13.46
CA CYS A 291 14.80 12.36 14.14
C CYS A 291 14.05 13.67 13.84
N ARG A 292 13.01 13.63 12.98
CA ARG A 292 12.21 14.79 12.54
C ARG A 292 12.97 15.87 11.77
N ALA A 293 14.27 15.67 11.49
CA ALA A 293 15.02 16.56 10.61
C ALA A 293 14.39 16.56 9.20
N VAL A 294 14.44 17.71 8.53
CA VAL A 294 13.89 17.87 7.18
C VAL A 294 15.03 17.92 6.18
N THR A 295 14.96 17.09 5.15
CA THR A 295 15.95 16.96 4.08
C THR A 295 15.36 17.46 2.78
N CYS A 296 16.14 18.18 1.98
CA CYS A 296 15.75 18.56 0.63
C CYS A 296 15.85 17.33 -0.29
N THR A 297 14.78 17.01 -1.02
CA THR A 297 14.75 15.83 -1.90
C THR A 297 15.57 16.00 -3.18
N ILE A 298 15.92 17.23 -3.55
CA ILE A 298 16.68 17.56 -4.76
C ILE A 298 18.18 17.41 -4.47
N CYS A 299 18.73 18.21 -3.55
CA CYS A 299 20.15 18.18 -3.24
C CYS A 299 20.55 17.07 -2.25
N LYS A 300 19.59 16.52 -1.48
CA LYS A 300 19.80 15.55 -0.38
C LYS A 300 20.51 16.13 0.86
N TRP A 301 20.60 17.45 0.98
CA TRP A 301 21.12 18.15 2.16
C TRP A 301 19.99 18.58 3.11
N ALA A 302 20.37 19.21 4.24
CA ALA A 302 19.41 19.83 5.13
C ALA A 302 18.48 20.79 4.36
N ALA A 303 17.18 20.77 4.71
CA ALA A 303 16.20 21.62 4.06
C ALA A 303 16.58 23.10 4.20
N HIS A 304 16.47 23.83 3.11
CA HIS A 304 16.73 25.27 3.04
C HIS A 304 15.43 26.04 2.76
N THR A 305 15.53 27.36 2.85
CA THR A 305 14.47 28.29 2.46
C THR A 305 14.67 28.70 1.00
N GLY A 306 13.55 28.83 0.28
CA GLY A 306 13.58 29.15 -1.16
C GLY A 306 13.99 27.97 -2.03
N ASP A 307 14.36 28.31 -3.26
CA ASP A 307 14.67 27.35 -4.32
C ASP A 307 15.95 26.58 -4.08
N CYS A 308 16.00 25.33 -4.53
CA CYS A 308 17.22 24.53 -4.39
C CYS A 308 18.28 24.98 -5.40
N PRO A 309 19.50 25.35 -4.94
CA PRO A 309 20.56 25.78 -5.84
C PRO A 309 21.12 24.63 -6.69
N GLN A 310 20.76 23.37 -6.42
CA GLN A 310 21.11 22.21 -7.23
C GLN A 310 19.93 21.71 -8.09
N ASP A 311 18.80 22.43 -8.11
CA ASP A 311 17.71 22.12 -9.03
C ASP A 311 18.06 22.60 -10.44
N THR A 312 18.66 21.70 -11.22
CA THR A 312 19.04 21.96 -12.61
C THR A 312 17.85 22.25 -13.50
N ALA A 313 16.68 21.64 -13.25
CA ALA A 313 15.47 21.89 -14.02
C ALA A 313 14.94 23.31 -13.77
N LEU A 314 14.92 23.74 -12.51
CA LEU A 314 14.54 25.11 -12.17
C LEU A 314 15.53 26.13 -12.72
N GLN A 315 16.85 25.84 -12.68
CA GLN A 315 17.86 26.69 -13.29
C GLN A 315 17.66 26.86 -14.79
N GLN A 316 17.41 25.77 -15.52
CA GLN A 316 17.11 25.83 -16.96
C GLN A 316 15.84 26.64 -17.24
N LEU A 317 14.82 26.47 -16.41
CA LEU A 317 13.58 27.23 -16.53
C LEU A 317 13.78 28.71 -16.22
N GLN A 318 14.66 29.05 -15.27
CA GLN A 318 15.04 30.43 -14.98
C GLN A 318 15.80 31.06 -16.17
N THR A 319 16.76 30.37 -16.77
CA THR A 319 17.46 30.85 -17.97
C THR A 319 16.47 31.09 -19.13
N THR A 320 15.52 30.16 -19.30
CA THR A 320 14.46 30.28 -20.32
C THR A 320 13.56 31.48 -20.03
N ALA A 321 13.19 31.67 -18.77
CA ALA A 321 12.40 32.82 -18.33
C ALA A 321 13.13 34.14 -18.57
N GLU A 322 14.41 34.24 -18.22
CA GLU A 322 15.23 35.43 -18.47
C GLU A 322 15.33 35.75 -19.98
N THR A 323 15.52 34.72 -20.81
CA THR A 323 15.59 34.87 -22.28
C THR A 323 14.28 35.37 -22.88
N ASN A 324 13.14 34.90 -22.36
CA ASN A 324 11.81 35.30 -22.83
C ASN A 324 11.22 36.49 -22.05
N GLY A 325 11.95 37.05 -21.09
CA GLY A 325 11.48 38.13 -20.22
C GLY A 325 10.28 37.75 -19.35
N TRP A 326 10.11 36.47 -18.99
CA TRP A 326 9.07 36.01 -18.06
C TRP A 326 9.40 36.44 -16.64
N GLN A 327 8.39 36.91 -15.91
CA GLN A 327 8.57 37.41 -14.55
C GLN A 327 8.05 36.42 -13.50
N ARG A 328 8.76 36.30 -12.38
CA ARG A 328 8.39 35.44 -11.27
C ARG A 328 7.55 36.19 -10.23
N CYS A 329 6.43 35.59 -9.83
CA CYS A 329 5.61 36.14 -8.75
C CYS A 329 6.39 36.16 -7.43
N PHE A 330 6.42 37.29 -6.72
CA PHE A 330 7.12 37.41 -5.43
C PHE A 330 6.54 36.50 -4.33
N SER A 331 5.24 36.16 -4.41
CA SER A 331 4.53 35.39 -3.38
C SER A 331 4.60 33.89 -3.62
N CYS A 332 4.06 33.40 -4.74
CA CYS A 332 4.02 31.95 -5.03
C CYS A 332 5.18 31.46 -5.89
N ARG A 333 6.07 32.36 -6.33
CA ARG A 333 7.26 32.01 -7.12
C ARG A 333 6.96 31.32 -8.45
N ARG A 334 5.73 31.40 -8.97
CA ARG A 334 5.39 30.94 -10.32
C ARG A 334 5.89 31.94 -11.37
N PHE A 335 6.42 31.44 -12.48
CA PHE A 335 6.72 32.28 -13.65
C PHE A 335 5.42 32.66 -14.36
N VAL A 336 5.36 33.92 -14.78
CA VAL A 336 4.28 34.54 -15.52
C VAL A 336 4.85 35.11 -16.79
N GLU A 337 4.23 34.75 -17.90
CA GLU A 337 4.45 35.35 -19.20
C GLU A 337 3.45 36.49 -19.40
N LEU A 338 3.89 37.60 -19.98
CA LEU A 338 3.03 38.73 -20.34
C LEU A 338 3.25 39.11 -21.81
N ASP A 339 2.36 38.61 -22.66
CA ASP A 339 2.31 38.94 -24.09
C ASP A 339 1.71 40.33 -24.32
N ILE A 340 0.58 40.64 -23.68
CA ILE A 340 -0.17 41.89 -23.86
C ILE A 340 -0.64 42.49 -22.54
N GLY A 341 -0.77 43.82 -22.49
CA GLY A 341 -1.29 44.54 -21.32
C GLY A 341 -0.23 45.38 -20.60
N CYS A 342 -0.64 45.99 -19.48
CA CYS A 342 0.21 46.82 -18.65
C CYS A 342 1.10 45.98 -17.71
N ASN A 343 2.05 46.63 -17.05
CA ASN A 343 3.00 45.98 -16.14
C ASN A 343 2.37 45.58 -14.79
N HIS A 344 1.08 45.80 -14.57
CA HIS A 344 0.33 45.33 -13.41
C HIS A 344 -0.14 43.89 -13.62
N ILE A 345 0.36 42.96 -12.82
CA ILE A 345 0.01 41.54 -12.93
C ILE A 345 -0.75 41.10 -11.69
N THR A 346 -1.87 40.41 -11.89
CA THR A 346 -2.51 39.59 -10.84
C THR A 346 -2.14 38.13 -11.05
N CYS A 347 -1.34 37.57 -10.13
CA CYS A 347 -0.97 36.16 -10.19
C CYS A 347 -2.18 35.25 -9.87
N ARG A 348 -2.13 33.98 -10.29
CA ARG A 348 -3.14 32.96 -9.93
C ARG A 348 -3.25 32.72 -8.43
N CYS A 349 -2.23 33.05 -7.64
CA CYS A 349 -2.30 33.01 -6.17
C CYS A 349 -2.97 34.25 -5.55
N GLY A 350 -3.45 35.20 -6.37
CA GLY A 350 -4.07 36.45 -5.95
C GLY A 350 -3.10 37.61 -5.67
N ALA A 351 -1.78 37.36 -5.67
CA ALA A 351 -0.79 38.40 -5.45
C ALA A 351 -0.68 39.34 -6.66
N GLN A 352 -0.73 40.65 -6.41
CA GLN A 352 -0.53 41.68 -7.42
C GLN A 352 0.91 42.21 -7.41
N PHE A 353 1.57 42.23 -8.57
CA PHE A 353 2.99 42.59 -8.68
C PHE A 353 3.32 43.27 -10.01
N CYS A 354 4.45 43.98 -10.05
CA CYS A 354 4.97 44.62 -11.26
C CYS A 354 5.69 43.58 -12.14
N TYR A 355 5.32 43.46 -13.42
CA TYR A 355 5.99 42.55 -14.35
C TYR A 355 7.47 42.91 -14.58
N VAL A 356 7.82 44.19 -14.54
CA VAL A 356 9.20 44.64 -14.82
C VAL A 356 10.16 44.19 -13.72
N CYS A 357 9.83 44.47 -12.45
CA CYS A 357 10.74 44.24 -11.33
C CYS A 357 10.33 43.10 -10.39
N GLY A 358 9.14 42.51 -10.56
CA GLY A 358 8.64 41.42 -9.70
C GLY A 358 8.16 41.88 -8.34
N ALA A 359 8.36 43.15 -7.97
CA ALA A 359 7.99 43.69 -6.67
C ALA A 359 6.46 43.78 -6.50
N ARG A 360 6.00 43.80 -5.24
CA ARG A 360 4.59 43.99 -4.92
C ARG A 360 4.06 45.24 -5.61
N TRP A 361 2.85 45.18 -6.14
CA TRP A 361 2.25 46.32 -6.84
C TRP A 361 2.27 47.57 -5.95
N HIS A 362 2.57 48.73 -6.53
CA HIS A 362 2.82 50.01 -5.85
C HIS A 362 4.09 50.16 -5.00
N THR A 363 4.99 49.18 -4.96
CA THR A 363 6.27 49.36 -4.24
C THR A 363 7.44 49.75 -5.13
N CYS A 364 7.20 50.04 -6.41
CA CYS A 364 8.20 50.42 -7.40
C CYS A 364 7.77 51.64 -8.22
N ILE A 365 8.74 52.31 -8.85
CA ILE A 365 8.55 53.46 -9.75
C ILE A 365 8.59 53.06 -11.24
N CYS A 366 8.41 51.77 -11.56
CA CYS A 366 8.40 51.30 -12.93
C CYS A 366 7.19 51.85 -13.69
N ASP A 367 7.37 52.16 -14.97
CA ASP A 367 6.29 52.63 -15.83
C ASP A 367 5.13 51.62 -15.87
N LEU A 368 3.89 52.11 -15.97
CA LEU A 368 2.71 51.24 -16.11
C LEU A 368 2.73 50.49 -17.45
N TRP A 369 3.25 51.13 -18.50
CA TRP A 369 3.26 50.60 -19.85
C TRP A 369 4.68 50.40 -20.37
N ASN A 370 4.90 49.25 -21.00
CA ASN A 370 5.98 49.12 -21.97
C ASN A 370 5.47 49.65 -23.32
N GLU A 371 6.24 50.51 -23.99
CA GLU A 371 5.81 51.20 -25.22
C GLU A 371 5.39 50.23 -26.33
N GLN A 372 6.14 49.14 -26.54
CA GLN A 372 5.81 48.15 -27.56
C GLN A 372 4.49 47.42 -27.23
N ARG A 373 4.30 47.03 -25.97
CA ARG A 373 3.05 46.37 -25.53
C ARG A 373 1.85 47.31 -25.54
N LEU A 374 2.06 48.60 -25.26
CA LEU A 374 1.04 49.63 -25.37
C LEU A 374 0.53 49.74 -26.81
N TYR A 375 1.43 49.89 -27.79
CA TYR A 375 1.02 49.95 -29.20
C TYR A 375 0.48 48.63 -29.72
N HIS A 376 1.03 47.49 -29.30
CA HIS A 376 0.47 46.19 -29.64
C HIS A 376 -0.98 46.06 -29.12
N ARG A 377 -1.22 46.52 -27.88
CA ARG A 377 -2.57 46.56 -27.30
C ARG A 377 -3.49 47.54 -28.02
N ALA A 378 -2.99 48.73 -28.34
CA ALA A 378 -3.75 49.75 -29.07
C ALA A 378 -4.12 49.26 -30.47
N HIS A 379 -3.22 48.54 -31.14
CA HIS A 379 -3.49 47.88 -32.42
C HIS A 379 -4.63 46.86 -32.28
N GLN A 380 -4.57 45.97 -31.29
CA GLN A 380 -5.67 45.01 -31.04
C GLN A 380 -7.00 45.72 -30.85
N ILE A 381 -7.08 46.75 -30.00
CA ILE A 381 -8.32 47.47 -29.73
C ILE A 381 -8.82 48.26 -30.95
N ALA A 382 -7.92 48.90 -31.70
CA ALA A 382 -8.27 49.67 -32.90
C ALA A 382 -8.82 48.78 -34.02
N HIS A 383 -8.33 47.55 -34.14
CA HIS A 383 -8.72 46.59 -35.18
C HIS A 383 -9.92 45.70 -34.79
N ARG A 384 -10.42 45.78 -33.56
CA ARG A 384 -11.66 45.08 -33.18
C ARG A 384 -12.83 45.55 -34.04
N PRO A 385 -13.65 44.63 -34.58
CA PRO A 385 -14.80 45.00 -35.38
C PRO A 385 -15.74 45.87 -34.54
N ALA A 386 -16.15 47.01 -35.10
CA ALA A 386 -17.18 47.84 -34.47
C ALA A 386 -18.46 47.00 -34.30
N ASN A 387 -19.19 47.25 -33.22
CA ASN A 387 -20.36 46.48 -32.75
C ASN A 387 -21.59 46.44 -33.70
N ASN A 388 -21.42 46.73 -35.00
CA ASN A 388 -22.49 46.66 -35.99
C ASN A 388 -22.14 45.61 -37.05
N PRO A 389 -22.60 44.36 -36.92
CA PRO A 389 -22.93 43.63 -38.15
C PRO A 389 -23.99 44.48 -38.90
N PRO A 390 -23.83 44.73 -40.20
CA PRO A 390 -24.94 45.31 -40.97
C PRO A 390 -26.14 44.39 -40.77
N ARG A 391 -27.21 44.92 -40.17
CA ARG A 391 -28.50 44.25 -40.19
C ARG A 391 -28.87 44.10 -41.67
N ILE A 392 -28.61 42.93 -42.25
CA ILE A 392 -29.30 42.50 -43.46
C ILE A 392 -30.74 42.23 -43.01
N VAL A 393 -31.54 43.29 -42.92
CA VAL A 393 -32.99 43.15 -42.87
C VAL A 393 -33.39 42.74 -44.29
N ALA A 394 -33.58 41.44 -44.50
CA ALA A 394 -34.18 40.95 -45.72
C ALA A 394 -35.58 41.58 -45.84
N GLY A 395 -35.74 42.47 -46.82
CA GLY A 395 -37.04 42.94 -47.27
C GLY A 395 -37.48 44.34 -46.79
N GLN A 396 -36.72 45.40 -47.09
CA GLN A 396 -37.28 46.74 -47.27
C GLN A 396 -36.57 47.47 -48.43
N ALA A 397 -37.06 47.25 -49.65
CA ALA A 397 -36.72 48.07 -50.81
C ALA A 397 -37.50 49.38 -50.73
N ASN A 398 -36.97 50.38 -50.01
CA ASN A 398 -37.14 51.83 -50.22
C ASN A 398 -36.76 52.59 -48.94
N GLN A 399 -35.50 52.98 -48.82
CA GLN A 399 -35.11 54.13 -47.99
C GLN A 399 -34.04 54.96 -48.72
N PRO A 400 -34.02 56.30 -48.56
CA PRO A 400 -33.06 57.19 -49.23
C PRO A 400 -31.61 56.91 -48.77
N GLN A 401 -30.66 57.21 -49.65
CA GLN A 401 -29.22 57.02 -49.43
C GLN A 401 -28.75 57.55 -48.06
N PRO A 402 -27.86 56.81 -47.35
CA PRO A 402 -27.25 57.32 -46.13
C PRO A 402 -26.38 58.54 -46.46
N GLN A 403 -26.46 59.56 -45.62
CA GLN A 403 -25.53 60.70 -45.63
C GLN A 403 -24.07 60.23 -45.54
N PRO A 404 -23.11 60.96 -46.16
CA PRO A 404 -21.70 60.59 -46.11
C PRO A 404 -21.24 60.47 -44.66
N GLN A 405 -20.84 59.26 -44.27
CA GLN A 405 -20.20 59.03 -42.97
C GLN A 405 -18.89 59.83 -42.93
N PRO A 406 -18.54 60.45 -41.79
CA PRO A 406 -17.25 61.11 -41.63
C PRO A 406 -16.12 60.12 -41.96
N PRO A 407 -14.99 60.59 -42.52
CA PRO A 407 -13.91 59.70 -42.94
C PRO A 407 -13.45 58.86 -41.75
N VAL A 408 -13.51 57.54 -41.91
CA VAL A 408 -12.91 56.60 -40.96
C VAL A 408 -11.45 57.02 -40.81
N PRO A 409 -10.96 57.32 -39.60
CA PRO A 409 -9.58 57.72 -39.42
C PRO A 409 -8.66 56.64 -40.00
N ALA A 410 -7.56 57.06 -40.64
CA ALA A 410 -6.54 56.14 -41.12
C ALA A 410 -6.18 55.16 -39.98
N PRO A 411 -6.00 53.85 -40.25
CA PRO A 411 -5.79 52.85 -39.21
C PRO A 411 -4.73 53.25 -38.19
N ALA A 412 -3.65 53.89 -38.63
CA ALA A 412 -2.59 54.41 -37.78
C ALA A 412 -3.05 55.52 -36.80
N ALA A 413 -3.87 56.46 -37.25
CA ALA A 413 -4.37 57.55 -36.40
C ALA A 413 -5.32 57.03 -35.30
N ARG A 414 -6.06 55.95 -35.58
CA ARG A 414 -6.90 55.29 -34.57
C ARG A 414 -6.06 54.53 -33.54
N VAL A 415 -4.99 53.85 -33.98
CA VAL A 415 -4.05 53.17 -33.06
C VAL A 415 -3.39 54.18 -32.13
N GLU A 416 -2.94 55.31 -32.66
CA GLU A 416 -2.33 56.39 -31.87
C GLU A 416 -3.30 56.93 -30.81
N ALA A 417 -4.54 57.25 -31.20
CA ALA A 417 -5.56 57.74 -30.27
C ALA A 417 -5.85 56.74 -29.14
N VAL A 418 -5.95 55.45 -29.46
CA VAL A 418 -6.17 54.40 -28.45
C VAL A 418 -4.95 54.23 -27.54
N ALA A 419 -3.73 54.30 -28.07
CA ALA A 419 -2.51 54.24 -27.26
C ALA A 419 -2.45 55.41 -26.27
N GLN A 420 -2.85 56.60 -26.72
CA GLN A 420 -2.91 57.79 -25.88
C GLN A 420 -4.00 57.68 -24.81
N GLU A 421 -5.20 57.20 -25.15
CA GLU A 421 -6.27 56.91 -24.17
C GLU A 421 -5.82 55.91 -23.10
N LEU A 422 -5.11 54.83 -23.47
CA LEU A 422 -4.58 53.84 -22.53
C LEU A 422 -3.46 54.39 -21.64
N ARG A 423 -2.67 55.33 -22.15
CA ARG A 423 -1.61 56.02 -21.41
C ARG A 423 -2.19 57.02 -20.42
N ASP A 424 -3.22 57.75 -20.84
CA ASP A 424 -3.93 58.75 -20.03
C ASP A 424 -4.87 58.10 -19.00
N ASN A 425 -5.31 56.86 -19.24
CA ASN A 425 -5.97 55.98 -18.25
C ASN A 425 -4.96 55.50 -17.20
N ASP A 426 -4.39 56.45 -16.46
CA ASP A 426 -3.43 56.24 -15.37
C ASP A 426 -4.14 55.81 -14.06
N TYR A 427 -5.36 55.27 -14.15
CA TYR A 427 -6.03 54.70 -13.00
C TYR A 427 -5.32 53.40 -12.62
N TYR A 428 -4.46 53.52 -11.61
CA TYR A 428 -3.65 52.48 -10.95
C TYR A 428 -4.41 51.19 -10.57
N TYR A 429 -5.73 51.23 -10.62
CA TYR A 429 -6.64 50.11 -10.50
C TYR A 429 -7.61 50.18 -11.67
N CYS A 430 -7.45 49.28 -12.62
CA CYS A 430 -8.55 49.03 -13.53
C CYS A 430 -9.60 48.24 -12.73
N ASP A 431 -10.60 48.91 -12.18
CA ASP A 431 -11.79 48.28 -11.53
C ASP A 431 -12.67 47.51 -12.53
N HIS A 432 -12.10 47.25 -13.72
CA HIS A 432 -12.67 46.68 -14.89
C HIS A 432 -14.16 46.99 -15.07
N HIS A 433 -14.49 48.21 -15.52
CA HIS A 433 -15.87 48.49 -15.87
C HIS A 433 -16.23 47.80 -17.20
N TRP A 434 -17.08 46.78 -17.15
CA TRP A 434 -17.32 45.85 -18.26
C TRP A 434 -18.54 46.22 -19.11
N ARG A 435 -18.34 46.31 -20.43
CA ARG A 435 -19.41 46.38 -21.42
C ARG A 435 -19.60 45.04 -22.10
N TYR A 436 -20.85 44.60 -22.22
CA TYR A 436 -21.17 43.37 -22.95
C TYR A 436 -20.91 43.53 -24.46
N ARG A 437 -20.28 42.52 -25.08
CA ARG A 437 -19.99 42.48 -26.52
C ARG A 437 -20.63 41.22 -27.12
N PRO A 438 -21.84 41.32 -27.70
CA PRO A 438 -22.46 40.20 -28.40
C PRO A 438 -21.66 39.91 -29.68
N TYR A 439 -21.42 38.63 -29.97
CA TYR A 439 -20.71 38.17 -31.18
C TYR A 439 -19.22 38.54 -31.24
N TYR A 440 -18.57 38.66 -30.08
CA TYR A 440 -17.12 38.81 -30.02
C TYR A 440 -16.44 37.55 -30.59
N LEU A 441 -15.58 37.72 -31.59
CA LEU A 441 -14.95 36.63 -32.33
C LEU A 441 -13.60 36.19 -31.73
N ASP A 442 -13.01 36.95 -30.81
CA ASP A 442 -11.73 36.56 -30.20
C ASP A 442 -11.91 35.71 -28.95
N ALA A 443 -10.86 34.98 -28.59
CA ALA A 443 -10.78 34.19 -27.37
C ALA A 443 -10.78 35.11 -26.13
N CYS A 444 -11.28 34.58 -25.01
CA CYS A 444 -11.11 35.25 -23.72
C CYS A 444 -9.61 35.41 -23.39
N GLU A 445 -9.16 36.62 -23.11
CA GLU A 445 -7.74 36.93 -22.85
C GLU A 445 -7.23 36.28 -21.54
N GLU A 446 -8.13 35.86 -20.65
CA GLU A 446 -7.80 35.21 -19.37
C GLU A 446 -7.77 33.68 -19.40
N CYS A 447 -8.52 33.03 -20.30
CA CYS A 447 -8.58 31.56 -20.35
C CYS A 447 -8.38 30.96 -21.73
N GLY A 448 -8.26 31.77 -22.77
CA GLY A 448 -8.09 31.33 -24.16
C GLY A 448 -9.31 30.63 -24.76
N GLU A 449 -10.42 30.50 -24.03
CA GLU A 449 -11.63 29.84 -24.53
C GLU A 449 -12.46 30.80 -25.39
N TYR A 450 -12.94 30.31 -26.54
CA TYR A 450 -13.85 31.02 -27.41
C TYR A 450 -15.29 30.89 -26.90
N LEU A 451 -15.87 31.99 -26.40
CA LEU A 451 -17.25 32.04 -25.90
C LEU A 451 -18.03 33.17 -26.60
N ASN A 452 -18.53 32.88 -27.80
CA ASN A 452 -19.20 33.81 -28.71
C ASN A 452 -20.43 34.56 -28.15
N ARG A 453 -21.03 34.09 -27.03
CA ARG A 453 -22.25 34.66 -26.44
C ARG A 453 -22.07 35.34 -25.07
N PHE A 454 -20.90 35.24 -24.45
CA PHE A 454 -20.69 35.70 -23.07
C PHE A 454 -19.38 36.46 -22.87
N HIS A 455 -19.01 37.30 -23.84
CA HIS A 455 -17.79 38.09 -23.81
C HIS A 455 -18.05 39.55 -23.40
N PHE A 456 -17.11 40.10 -22.63
CA PHE A 456 -17.15 41.45 -22.10
C PHE A 456 -15.84 42.16 -22.40
N GLU A 457 -15.93 43.46 -22.66
CA GLU A 457 -14.79 44.34 -22.88
C GLU A 457 -14.72 45.37 -21.76
N CYS A 458 -13.57 45.52 -21.14
CA CYS A 458 -13.33 46.56 -20.16
C CYS A 458 -13.23 47.93 -20.87
N LEU A 459 -13.95 48.94 -20.36
CA LEU A 459 -13.92 50.29 -20.92
C LEU A 459 -12.61 51.05 -20.65
N HIS A 460 -11.82 50.64 -19.65
CA HIS A 460 -10.58 51.32 -19.28
C HIS A 460 -9.35 50.75 -20.00
N CYS A 461 -9.12 49.44 -19.88
CA CYS A 461 -7.95 48.79 -20.46
C CYS A 461 -8.23 47.98 -21.73
N GLY A 462 -9.48 47.96 -22.19
CA GLY A 462 -9.91 47.15 -23.32
C GLY A 462 -9.85 45.64 -23.09
N ALA A 463 -9.54 45.15 -21.87
CA ALA A 463 -9.47 43.71 -21.56
C ALA A 463 -10.70 42.95 -22.06
N GLY A 464 -10.46 41.83 -22.75
CA GLY A 464 -11.49 40.93 -23.25
C GLY A 464 -11.66 39.72 -22.34
N ALA A 465 -12.76 39.64 -21.58
CA ALA A 465 -12.98 38.54 -20.64
C ALA A 465 -14.34 37.87 -20.84
N CYS A 466 -14.37 36.53 -20.74
CA CYS A 466 -15.62 35.79 -20.65
C CYS A 466 -16.30 36.03 -19.29
N SER A 467 -17.61 35.76 -19.21
CA SER A 467 -18.36 35.93 -17.97
C SER A 467 -17.79 35.16 -16.77
N ARG A 468 -17.14 34.01 -17.01
CA ARG A 468 -16.54 33.19 -15.96
C ARG A 468 -15.27 33.83 -15.40
N CYS A 469 -14.34 34.23 -16.28
CA CYS A 469 -13.08 34.86 -15.87
C CYS A 469 -13.35 36.21 -15.20
N ARG A 470 -14.21 37.03 -15.78
CA ARG A 470 -14.60 38.31 -15.19
C ARG A 470 -15.12 38.19 -13.75
N ARG A 471 -15.92 37.18 -13.44
CA ARG A 471 -16.56 37.06 -12.13
C ARG A 471 -15.71 36.33 -11.10
N ASN A 472 -14.82 35.46 -11.56
CA ASN A 472 -14.12 34.50 -10.70
C ASN A 472 -12.58 34.60 -10.76
N ARG A 473 -12.02 35.45 -11.62
CA ARG A 473 -10.55 35.61 -11.81
C ARG A 473 -10.08 37.05 -11.80
N LEU A 474 -10.89 38.00 -12.29
CA LEU A 474 -10.55 39.42 -12.42
C LEU A 474 -11.22 40.29 -11.37
#